data_AF-A0A9W6W940-F1
#
_entry.id   AF-A0A9W6W940-F1
#
_cell.length_a   1.000
_cell.length_b   1.000
_cell.length_c   1.000
_cell.angle_alpha   90.00
_cell.angle_beta   90.00
_cell.angle_gamma   90.00
#
_symmetry.space_group_name_H-M   'P 1'
#
loop_
_entity.id
_entity.type
_entity.pdbx_description
1 polymer ?
#
loop_
_entity_poly.entity_id
_entity_poly.type
_entity_poly.pdbx_seq_one_letter_code
_entity_poly.pdbx_strand_id
1 'polypeptide(L)'
;MVKELLGVADIAAMFEVEPKTVSMWRLRYPGFPEPDVVIGNTAGWDPERAAEIRAWESRRPGQGRRAMMADHVQETLRRTFIFRFMRPDDFSSAPIDFPGVVYENGRLAEGMQTKAAEHLIEALHDGGCEIVFQDAGADVVEAVRHVLWDQWTEDEVGGHEFLGELFDDHGRIYHGCTAFDAAAYTLQRLAALGADILPRESYPRAPGRKAN
;
A
#
# COMPACT_ATOMS: atom_id res chain seq x y z
N MET A 1 31.64 -36.33 -5.22
CA MET A 1 30.24 -36.01 -5.56
C MET A 1 30.19 -34.57 -5.99
N VAL A 2 29.64 -34.28 -7.16
CA VAL A 2 29.31 -32.91 -7.56
C VAL A 2 27.99 -32.58 -6.86
N LYS A 3 27.98 -31.63 -5.92
CA LYS A 3 26.73 -31.12 -5.35
C LYS A 3 26.15 -30.15 -6.38
N GLU A 4 24.96 -30.43 -6.87
CA GLU A 4 24.21 -29.45 -7.67
C GLU A 4 23.71 -28.35 -6.73
N LEU A 5 24.09 -27.11 -7.03
CA LEU A 5 23.69 -25.94 -6.25
C LEU A 5 22.40 -25.38 -6.84
N LEU A 6 21.51 -24.90 -5.96
CA LEU A 6 20.32 -24.19 -6.37
C LEU A 6 20.73 -22.84 -6.95
N GLY A 7 20.33 -22.55 -8.18
CA GLY A 7 20.44 -21.23 -8.77
C GLY A 7 19.22 -20.36 -8.45
N VAL A 8 19.28 -19.11 -8.90
CA VAL A 8 18.15 -18.16 -8.81
C VAL A 8 16.88 -18.71 -9.47
N ALA A 9 17.02 -19.46 -10.57
CA ALA A 9 15.90 -20.08 -11.27
C ALA A 9 15.25 -21.21 -10.45
N ASP A 10 16.05 -22.01 -9.75
CA ASP A 10 15.55 -23.11 -8.91
C ASP A 10 14.84 -22.58 -7.66
N ILE A 11 15.37 -21.51 -7.07
CA ILE A 11 14.69 -20.77 -5.99
C ILE A 11 13.39 -20.16 -6.51
N ALA A 12 13.39 -19.56 -7.70
CA ALA A 12 12.19 -18.96 -8.27
C ALA A 12 11.08 -20.00 -8.51
N ALA A 13 11.45 -21.17 -9.02
CA ALA A 13 10.54 -22.31 -9.17
C ALA A 13 10.00 -22.81 -7.82
N MET A 14 10.82 -22.81 -6.77
CA MET A 14 10.42 -23.22 -5.42
C MET A 14 9.30 -22.35 -4.82
N PHE A 15 9.23 -21.08 -5.21
CA PHE A 15 8.26 -20.11 -4.71
C PHE A 15 7.23 -19.64 -5.75
N GLU A 16 7.20 -20.27 -6.94
CA GLU A 16 6.34 -19.91 -8.06
C GLU A 16 6.42 -18.42 -8.47
N VAL A 17 7.63 -17.85 -8.43
CA VAL A 17 7.91 -16.46 -8.83
C VAL A 17 8.85 -16.39 -10.03
N GLU A 18 8.99 -15.21 -10.64
CA GLU A 18 10.01 -14.99 -11.67
C GLU A 18 11.44 -14.94 -11.07
N PRO A 19 12.47 -15.44 -11.78
CA PRO A 19 13.88 -15.34 -11.35
C PRO A 19 14.37 -13.91 -11.07
N LYS A 20 13.79 -12.92 -11.77
CA LYS A 20 14.05 -11.50 -11.52
C LYS A 20 13.61 -11.08 -10.11
N THR A 21 12.51 -11.62 -9.61
CA THR A 21 11.98 -11.35 -8.26
C THR A 21 12.95 -11.83 -7.18
N VAL A 22 13.52 -13.02 -7.33
CA VAL A 22 14.56 -13.54 -6.42
C VAL A 22 15.82 -12.69 -6.47
N SER A 23 16.22 -12.22 -7.65
CA SER A 23 17.33 -11.27 -7.78
C SER A 23 17.06 -9.94 -7.05
N MET A 24 15.82 -9.46 -7.10
CA MET A 24 15.41 -8.26 -6.37
C MET A 24 15.34 -8.48 -4.86
N TRP A 25 15.02 -9.69 -4.38
CA TRP A 25 15.05 -9.99 -2.94
C TRP A 25 16.44 -9.79 -2.35
N ARG A 26 17.45 -10.28 -3.07
CA ARG A 26 18.86 -10.11 -2.69
C ARG A 26 19.31 -8.66 -2.62
N LEU A 27 18.73 -7.78 -3.46
CA LEU A 27 19.06 -6.36 -3.49
C LEU A 27 18.30 -5.55 -2.44
N ARG A 28 17.05 -5.90 -2.18
CA ARG A 28 16.12 -5.11 -1.34
C ARG A 28 16.14 -5.51 0.13
N TYR A 29 16.44 -6.77 0.43
CA TYR A 29 16.36 -7.28 1.79
C TYR A 29 17.74 -7.71 2.28
N PRO A 30 18.38 -6.92 3.17
CA PRO A 30 19.70 -7.27 3.70
C PRO A 30 19.69 -8.56 4.54
N GLY A 31 18.50 -9.05 4.95
CA GLY A 31 18.33 -10.32 5.65
C GLY A 31 18.12 -11.54 4.74
N PHE A 32 18.16 -11.41 3.41
CA PHE A 32 18.04 -12.55 2.50
C PHE A 32 19.29 -13.46 2.61
N PRO A 33 19.14 -14.80 2.67
CA PRO A 33 20.27 -15.71 2.79
C PRO A 33 21.35 -15.51 1.72
N GLU A 34 22.57 -15.22 2.13
CA GLU A 34 23.71 -15.09 1.22
C GLU A 34 23.98 -16.40 0.47
N PRO A 35 24.40 -16.36 -0.80
CA PRO A 35 24.75 -17.55 -1.55
C PRO A 35 26.04 -18.20 -1.04
N ASP A 36 26.11 -19.53 -1.11
CA ASP A 36 27.31 -20.30 -0.74
C ASP A 36 28.42 -20.19 -1.80
N VAL A 37 28.04 -19.94 -3.06
CA VAL A 37 28.99 -19.64 -4.14
C VAL A 37 28.47 -18.54 -5.05
N VAL A 38 29.38 -17.76 -5.61
CA VAL A 38 29.10 -16.84 -6.72
C VAL A 38 30.11 -17.11 -7.83
N ILE A 39 29.62 -17.52 -9.00
CA ILE A 39 30.43 -17.74 -10.21
C ILE A 39 29.99 -16.72 -11.26
N GLY A 40 30.83 -15.71 -11.49
CA GLY A 40 30.45 -14.54 -12.31
C GLY A 40 29.28 -13.79 -11.67
N ASN A 41 28.16 -13.67 -12.39
CA ASN A 41 26.92 -13.07 -11.87
C ASN A 41 25.93 -14.11 -11.33
N THR A 42 26.28 -15.39 -11.35
CA THR A 42 25.40 -16.48 -10.94
C THR A 42 25.66 -16.84 -9.49
N ALA A 43 24.64 -16.65 -8.65
CA ALA A 43 24.65 -17.06 -7.26
C ALA A 43 24.11 -18.49 -7.12
N GLY A 44 24.74 -19.29 -6.25
CA GLY A 44 24.36 -20.67 -5.97
C GLY A 44 24.24 -20.91 -4.46
N TRP A 45 23.20 -21.65 -4.06
CA TRP A 45 22.94 -22.06 -2.68
C TRP A 45 23.00 -23.58 -2.55
N ASP A 46 23.48 -24.09 -1.42
CA ASP A 46 23.41 -25.51 -1.10
C ASP A 46 21.92 -25.92 -0.98
N PRO A 47 21.49 -27.03 -1.60
CA PRO A 47 20.11 -27.53 -1.50
C PRO A 47 19.58 -27.67 -0.07
N GLU A 48 20.46 -27.94 0.91
CA GLU A 48 20.07 -28.04 2.32
C GLU A 48 19.58 -26.70 2.90
N ARG A 49 20.00 -25.57 2.31
CA ARG A 49 19.56 -24.22 2.69
C ARG A 49 18.19 -23.85 2.13
N ALA A 50 17.57 -24.71 1.32
CA ALA A 50 16.19 -24.51 0.88
C ALA A 50 15.21 -24.32 2.06
N ALA A 51 15.46 -24.99 3.19
CA ALA A 51 14.66 -24.81 4.41
C ALA A 51 14.82 -23.41 5.03
N GLU A 52 16.05 -22.88 5.03
CA GLU A 52 16.36 -21.54 5.51
C GLU A 52 15.71 -20.46 4.62
N ILE A 53 15.79 -20.63 3.30
CA ILE A 53 15.19 -19.70 2.33
C ILE A 53 13.65 -19.71 2.46
N ARG A 54 13.02 -20.87 2.66
CA ARG A 54 11.58 -20.97 2.95
C ARG A 54 11.21 -20.33 4.30
N ALA A 55 12.05 -20.50 5.31
CA ALA A 55 11.85 -19.86 6.60
C ALA A 55 12.02 -18.33 6.50
N TRP A 56 12.95 -17.85 5.67
CA TRP A 56 13.07 -16.42 5.38
C TRP A 56 11.85 -15.90 4.62
N GLU A 57 11.40 -16.61 3.59
CA GLU A 57 10.26 -16.25 2.74
C GLU A 57 8.95 -16.18 3.55
N SER A 58 8.70 -17.16 4.42
CA SER A 58 7.53 -17.15 5.32
C SER A 58 7.56 -16.05 6.38
N ARG A 59 8.74 -15.54 6.72
CA ARG A 59 8.94 -14.39 7.62
C ARG A 59 9.04 -13.07 6.86
N ARG A 60 9.03 -13.11 5.53
CA ARG A 60 9.14 -11.93 4.69
C ARG A 60 7.89 -11.09 4.86
N PRO A 61 8.01 -9.77 5.03
CA PRO A 61 6.88 -8.87 4.97
C PRO A 61 6.16 -8.99 3.60
N GLY A 62 4.93 -9.50 3.62
CA GLY A 62 3.96 -9.40 2.52
C GLY A 62 4.02 -10.45 1.40
N GLN A 63 3.69 -11.72 1.66
CA GLN A 63 3.60 -12.73 0.59
C GLN A 63 2.27 -13.48 0.44
N GLY A 64 1.91 -13.71 -0.83
CA GLY A 64 0.89 -14.62 -1.29
C GLY A 64 -0.47 -13.96 -1.48
N ARG A 65 -1.34 -14.06 -0.47
CA ARG A 65 -2.69 -13.49 -0.52
C ARG A 65 -2.70 -11.99 -0.28
N ARG A 66 -1.83 -11.51 0.61
CA ARG A 66 -1.65 -10.09 0.91
C ARG A 66 -1.08 -9.30 -0.27
N ALA A 67 -0.32 -9.90 -1.18
CA ALA A 67 0.23 -9.18 -2.34
C ALA A 67 -0.87 -8.92 -3.39
N MET A 68 -1.69 -9.91 -3.75
CA MET A 68 -2.86 -9.69 -4.63
C MET A 68 -3.93 -8.81 -3.96
N MET A 69 -4.12 -8.94 -2.64
CA MET A 69 -5.00 -8.05 -1.88
C MET A 69 -4.42 -6.64 -1.77
N ALA A 70 -3.12 -6.47 -1.63
CA ALA A 70 -2.44 -5.17 -1.65
C ALA A 70 -2.51 -4.53 -3.03
N ASP A 71 -2.34 -5.30 -4.12
CA ASP A 71 -2.51 -4.80 -5.48
C ASP A 71 -3.97 -4.35 -5.71
N HIS A 72 -4.95 -5.12 -5.23
CA HIS A 72 -6.36 -4.73 -5.32
C HIS A 72 -6.69 -3.49 -4.47
N VAL A 73 -6.20 -3.44 -3.23
CA VAL A 73 -6.38 -2.31 -2.33
C VAL A 73 -5.70 -1.05 -2.89
N GLN A 74 -4.47 -1.18 -3.36
CA GLN A 74 -3.71 -0.10 -3.99
C GLN A 74 -4.40 0.38 -5.26
N GLU A 75 -4.92 -0.53 -6.08
CA GLU A 75 -5.68 -0.18 -7.29
C GLU A 75 -7.01 0.52 -6.95
N THR A 76 -7.74 0.03 -5.94
CA THR A 76 -8.99 0.66 -5.47
C THR A 76 -8.73 2.05 -4.92
N LEU A 77 -7.67 2.22 -4.13
CA LEU A 77 -7.27 3.51 -3.58
C LEU A 77 -6.80 4.47 -4.68
N ARG A 78 -6.00 3.98 -5.63
CA ARG A 78 -5.58 4.75 -6.82
C ARG A 78 -6.77 5.24 -7.62
N ARG A 79 -7.73 4.36 -7.95
CA ARG A 79 -8.94 4.73 -8.68
C ARG A 79 -9.80 5.71 -7.89
N THR A 80 -9.83 5.56 -6.57
CA THR A 80 -10.54 6.50 -5.69
C THR A 80 -9.93 7.89 -5.77
N PHE A 81 -8.59 8.01 -5.67
CA PHE A 81 -7.91 9.28 -5.89
C PHE A 81 -8.18 9.85 -7.28
N ILE A 82 -8.02 9.06 -8.36
CA ILE A 82 -8.18 9.54 -9.74
C ILE A 82 -9.61 9.95 -10.09
N PHE A 83 -10.63 9.20 -9.65
CA PHE A 83 -12.00 9.36 -10.13
C PHE A 83 -12.97 9.96 -9.12
N ARG A 84 -12.62 9.96 -7.83
CA ARG A 84 -13.54 10.38 -6.76
C ARG A 84 -12.94 11.43 -5.83
N PHE A 85 -11.66 11.76 -5.96
CA PHE A 85 -10.95 12.69 -5.07
C PHE A 85 -10.17 13.77 -5.82
N MET A 86 -9.75 13.49 -7.05
CA MET A 86 -9.00 14.37 -7.94
C MET A 86 -9.66 14.38 -9.32
N ARG A 87 -9.32 15.37 -10.15
CA ARG A 87 -9.73 15.39 -11.55
C ARG A 87 -8.78 14.55 -12.40
N PRO A 88 -9.29 13.65 -13.27
CA PRO A 88 -8.45 12.74 -14.08
C PRO A 88 -7.45 13.44 -15.01
N ASP A 89 -7.69 14.70 -15.37
CA ASP A 89 -6.87 15.46 -16.32
C ASP A 89 -5.88 16.43 -15.65
N ASP A 90 -5.98 16.63 -14.32
CA ASP A 90 -5.11 17.53 -13.56
C ASP A 90 -4.09 16.71 -12.75
N PHE A 91 -2.93 16.41 -13.33
CA PHE A 91 -1.80 15.85 -12.59
C PHE A 91 -0.82 16.98 -12.22
N SER A 92 -0.46 17.06 -10.93
CA SER A 92 0.31 18.12 -10.24
C SER A 92 -0.48 19.39 -9.85
N SER A 93 -0.51 19.69 -8.55
CA SER A 93 -1.14 20.90 -7.96
C SER A 93 -2.66 21.04 -8.14
N ALA A 94 -3.35 19.97 -8.52
CA ALA A 94 -4.80 19.93 -8.67
C ALA A 94 -5.49 20.01 -7.30
N PRO A 95 -6.52 20.87 -7.12
CA PRO A 95 -7.34 20.86 -5.93
C PRO A 95 -8.16 19.56 -5.87
N ILE A 96 -8.43 19.06 -4.67
CA ILE A 96 -9.38 17.97 -4.47
C ILE A 96 -10.75 18.31 -5.05
N ASP A 97 -11.40 17.31 -5.64
CA ASP A 97 -12.72 17.46 -6.23
C ASP A 97 -13.58 16.25 -5.87
N PHE A 98 -14.49 16.46 -4.92
CA PHE A 98 -15.48 15.48 -4.52
C PHE A 98 -16.85 16.13 -4.36
N PRO A 99 -17.95 15.38 -4.49
CA PRO A 99 -19.29 15.92 -4.33
C PRO A 99 -19.49 16.64 -2.99
N GLY A 100 -19.76 17.94 -3.02
CA GLY A 100 -20.03 18.73 -1.81
C GLY A 100 -18.80 19.42 -1.19
N VAL A 101 -17.63 19.36 -1.83
CA VAL A 101 -16.47 20.18 -1.43
C VAL A 101 -16.80 21.67 -1.58
N VAL A 102 -16.38 22.49 -0.60
CA VAL A 102 -16.60 23.93 -0.59
C VAL A 102 -15.27 24.65 -0.38
N TYR A 103 -15.05 25.69 -1.19
CA TYR A 103 -13.89 26.56 -1.09
C TYR A 103 -14.28 27.98 -0.70
N GLU A 104 -13.58 28.55 0.27
CA GLU A 104 -13.70 29.94 0.68
C GLU A 104 -12.38 30.66 0.39
N ASN A 105 -12.42 31.70 -0.44
CA ASN A 105 -11.23 32.45 -0.87
C ASN A 105 -10.11 31.56 -1.45
N GLY A 106 -10.49 30.46 -2.11
CA GLY A 106 -9.56 29.50 -2.71
C GLY A 106 -8.91 28.53 -1.72
N ARG A 107 -9.34 28.51 -0.46
CA ARG A 107 -8.96 27.52 0.57
C ARG A 107 -10.12 26.61 0.89
N LEU A 108 -9.84 25.42 1.41
CA LEU A 108 -10.89 24.55 1.92
C LEU A 108 -11.64 25.24 3.06
N ALA A 109 -12.97 25.26 2.97
CA ALA A 109 -13.80 25.80 4.05
C ALA A 109 -13.63 25.00 5.36
N GLU A 110 -13.99 25.61 6.49
CA GLU A 110 -13.91 24.94 7.80
C GLU A 110 -14.67 23.59 7.78
N GLY A 111 -14.05 22.54 8.32
CA GLY A 111 -14.61 21.19 8.33
C GLY A 111 -14.54 20.42 7.01
N MET A 112 -14.07 21.02 5.91
CA MET A 112 -13.93 20.30 4.63
C MET A 112 -12.82 19.25 4.68
N GLN A 113 -11.80 19.45 5.50
CA GLN A 113 -10.76 18.46 5.74
C GLN A 113 -11.33 17.15 6.32
N THR A 114 -12.23 17.25 7.30
CA THR A 114 -12.95 16.11 7.88
C THR A 114 -13.87 15.46 6.86
N LYS A 115 -14.65 16.25 6.11
CA LYS A 115 -15.52 15.72 5.05
C LYS A 115 -14.76 15.01 3.94
N ALA A 116 -13.57 15.49 3.60
CA ALA A 116 -12.69 14.84 2.64
C ALA A 116 -12.23 13.47 3.16
N ALA A 117 -11.87 13.37 4.45
CA ALA A 117 -11.52 12.11 5.08
C ALA A 117 -12.71 11.12 5.08
N GLU A 118 -13.90 11.58 5.48
CA GLU A 118 -15.14 10.79 5.43
C GLU A 118 -15.44 10.27 4.03
N HIS A 119 -15.35 11.15 3.02
CA HIS A 119 -15.60 10.79 1.62
C HIS A 119 -14.59 9.76 1.10
N LEU A 120 -13.30 9.86 1.49
CA LEU A 120 -12.30 8.85 1.12
C LEU A 120 -12.63 7.47 1.74
N ILE A 121 -13.05 7.46 3.01
CA ILE A 121 -13.45 6.24 3.72
C ILE A 121 -14.67 5.60 3.04
N GLU A 122 -15.71 6.38 2.76
CA GLU A 122 -16.92 5.92 2.05
C GLU A 122 -16.57 5.39 0.65
N ALA A 123 -15.69 6.08 -0.07
CA ALA A 123 -15.28 5.66 -1.40
C ALA A 123 -14.50 4.34 -1.41
N LEU A 124 -13.66 4.11 -0.39
CA LEU A 124 -12.99 2.81 -0.20
C LEU A 124 -13.99 1.72 0.16
N HIS A 125 -14.95 2.02 1.03
CA HIS A 125 -16.01 1.09 1.41
C HIS A 125 -16.87 0.67 0.22
N ASP A 126 -17.27 1.61 -0.66
CA ASP A 126 -17.92 1.34 -1.94
C ASP A 126 -17.05 0.48 -2.88
N GLY A 127 -15.74 0.71 -2.84
CA GLY A 127 -14.72 -0.06 -3.55
C GLY A 127 -14.47 -1.45 -2.94
N GLY A 128 -15.20 -1.84 -1.89
CA GLY A 128 -15.07 -3.12 -1.23
C GLY A 128 -13.84 -3.23 -0.32
N CYS A 129 -13.28 -2.11 0.13
CA CYS A 129 -12.16 -2.07 1.07
C CYS A 129 -12.60 -1.42 2.40
N GLU A 130 -12.00 -1.84 3.50
CA GLU A 130 -12.26 -1.31 4.83
C GLU A 130 -10.95 -1.00 5.54
N ILE A 131 -10.89 0.13 6.24
CA ILE A 131 -9.74 0.51 7.07
C ILE A 131 -9.99 -0.07 8.47
N VAL A 132 -9.06 -0.89 8.95
CA VAL A 132 -9.16 -1.60 10.22
C VAL A 132 -7.95 -1.27 11.07
N PHE A 133 -8.19 -0.76 12.28
CA PHE A 133 -7.13 -0.49 13.25
C PHE A 133 -6.92 -1.69 14.18
N GLN A 134 -5.66 -1.88 14.60
CA GLN A 134 -5.33 -2.85 15.65
C GLN A 134 -5.95 -2.46 17.01
N ASP A 135 -6.09 -1.15 17.27
CA ASP A 135 -6.80 -0.61 18.43
C ASP A 135 -8.26 -0.32 18.06
N ALA A 136 -9.19 -0.95 18.79
CA ALA A 136 -10.64 -0.79 18.59
C ALA A 136 -11.18 0.61 18.98
N GLY A 137 -10.38 1.43 19.69
CA GLY A 137 -10.72 2.80 20.06
C GLY A 137 -10.27 3.86 19.05
N ALA A 138 -9.57 3.48 17.97
CA ALA A 138 -9.03 4.44 17.01
C ALA A 138 -10.13 5.12 16.18
N ASP A 139 -10.03 6.45 16.06
CA ASP A 139 -10.91 7.22 15.18
C ASP A 139 -10.36 7.20 13.75
N VAL A 140 -11.05 6.45 12.89
CA VAL A 140 -10.68 6.28 11.47
C VAL A 140 -10.70 7.61 10.72
N VAL A 141 -11.66 8.48 11.00
CA VAL A 141 -11.80 9.77 10.32
C VAL A 141 -10.63 10.66 10.70
N GLU A 142 -10.29 10.70 11.99
CA GLU A 142 -9.14 11.46 12.48
C GLU A 142 -7.83 10.98 11.88
N ALA A 143 -7.63 9.65 11.84
CA ALA A 143 -6.43 9.06 11.25
C ALA A 143 -6.30 9.36 9.75
N VAL A 144 -7.39 9.25 8.98
CA VAL A 144 -7.37 9.60 7.55
C VAL A 144 -7.14 11.11 7.39
N ARG A 145 -7.73 11.96 8.23
CA ARG A 145 -7.48 13.41 8.20
C ARG A 145 -6.00 13.73 8.43
N HIS A 146 -5.38 13.10 9.43
CA HIS A 146 -3.96 13.23 9.74
C HIS A 146 -3.08 12.81 8.54
N VAL A 147 -3.42 11.68 7.91
CA VAL A 147 -2.73 11.21 6.70
C VAL A 147 -2.80 12.21 5.55
N LEU A 148 -3.95 12.87 5.35
CA LEU A 148 -4.10 13.79 4.21
C LEU A 148 -3.45 15.15 4.46
N TRP A 149 -3.57 15.70 5.68
CA TRP A 149 -3.33 17.12 5.96
C TRP A 149 -2.19 17.43 6.91
N ASP A 150 -1.76 16.49 7.74
CA ASP A 150 -0.79 16.81 8.78
C ASP A 150 0.63 16.57 8.28
N GLN A 151 1.55 17.37 8.82
CA GLN A 151 2.97 17.16 8.64
C GLN A 151 3.43 16.02 9.56
N TRP A 152 4.20 15.09 9.02
CA TRP A 152 4.68 13.92 9.74
C TRP A 152 6.05 14.14 10.35
N THR A 153 6.35 13.43 11.43
CA THR A 153 7.66 13.46 12.09
C THR A 153 8.47 12.20 11.79
N GLU A 154 9.80 12.28 11.88
CA GLU A 154 10.68 11.11 11.72
C GLU A 154 10.38 10.00 12.73
N ASP A 155 9.88 10.36 13.91
CA ASP A 155 9.48 9.40 14.95
C ASP A 155 8.24 8.59 14.54
N GLU A 156 7.37 9.14 13.71
CA GLU A 156 6.14 8.50 13.24
C GLU A 156 6.37 7.59 12.02
N VAL A 157 7.28 7.96 11.12
CA VAL A 157 7.44 7.28 9.81
C VAL A 157 8.84 6.75 9.52
N GLY A 158 9.85 7.13 10.31
CA GLY A 158 11.25 6.74 10.13
C GLY A 158 12.07 7.76 9.32
N GLY A 159 13.39 7.79 9.58
CA GLY A 159 14.33 8.85 9.14
C GLY A 159 14.66 8.98 7.64
N HIS A 160 13.86 8.41 6.74
CA HIS A 160 14.06 8.53 5.28
C HIS A 160 12.77 8.72 4.49
N GLU A 161 11.67 9.00 5.19
CA GLU A 161 10.33 9.09 4.61
C GLU A 161 9.91 10.54 4.35
N PHE A 162 9.00 10.73 3.39
CA PHE A 162 8.46 12.06 3.11
C PHE A 162 7.66 12.60 4.31
N LEU A 163 8.15 13.68 4.92
CA LEU A 163 7.55 14.28 6.12
C LEU A 163 6.51 15.37 5.83
N GLY A 164 6.31 15.74 4.57
CA GLY A 164 5.36 16.78 4.20
C GLY A 164 3.90 16.33 4.25
N GLU A 165 3.02 17.32 4.15
CA GLU A 165 1.57 17.14 3.94
C GLU A 165 1.29 16.61 2.54
N LEU A 166 0.26 15.75 2.39
CA LEU A 166 -0.10 15.21 1.07
C LEU A 166 -0.86 16.24 0.23
N PHE A 167 -1.72 17.06 0.84
CA PHE A 167 -2.23 18.26 0.19
C PHE A 167 -2.17 19.46 1.16
N ASP A 168 -2.15 20.66 0.58
CA ASP A 168 -2.09 21.92 1.31
C ASP A 168 -3.48 22.41 1.79
N ASP A 169 -3.53 23.58 2.44
CA ASP A 169 -4.76 24.24 2.88
C ASP A 169 -5.67 24.72 1.71
N HIS A 170 -5.12 24.76 0.50
CA HIS A 170 -5.86 24.96 -0.75
C HIS A 170 -6.40 23.64 -1.33
N GLY A 171 -6.20 22.52 -0.64
CA GLY A 171 -6.59 21.18 -1.06
C GLY A 171 -5.81 20.69 -2.27
N ARG A 172 -4.62 21.24 -2.55
CA ARG A 172 -3.80 20.90 -3.71
C ARG A 172 -2.76 19.88 -3.35
N ILE A 173 -2.72 18.80 -4.13
CA ILE A 173 -1.77 17.72 -3.89
C ILE A 173 -0.33 18.24 -3.98
N TYR A 174 0.55 17.73 -3.12
CA TYR A 174 1.97 18.07 -3.09
C TYR A 174 2.58 18.05 -4.49
N HIS A 175 3.37 19.08 -4.80
CA HIS A 175 3.90 19.27 -6.14
C HIS A 175 4.80 18.10 -6.55
N GLY A 176 4.47 17.45 -7.68
CA GLY A 176 5.18 16.27 -8.18
C GLY A 176 4.62 14.93 -7.66
N CYS A 177 3.64 14.95 -6.75
CA CYS A 177 2.91 13.78 -6.31
C CYS A 177 1.81 13.44 -7.34
N THR A 178 1.80 12.19 -7.81
CA THR A 178 0.72 11.64 -8.65
C THR A 178 -0.32 10.93 -7.79
N ALA A 179 -1.46 10.56 -8.37
CA ALA A 179 -2.44 9.71 -7.68
C ALA A 179 -1.87 8.33 -7.28
N PHE A 180 -0.82 7.85 -7.96
CA PHE A 180 -0.10 6.63 -7.55
C PHE A 180 0.71 6.87 -6.28
N ASP A 181 1.41 8.01 -6.22
CA ASP A 181 2.21 8.40 -5.06
C ASP A 181 1.29 8.66 -3.87
N ALA A 182 0.14 9.32 -4.08
CA ALA A 182 -0.89 9.52 -3.05
C ALA A 182 -1.42 8.19 -2.50
N ALA A 183 -1.76 7.23 -3.37
CA ALA A 183 -2.23 5.92 -2.93
C ALA A 183 -1.16 5.15 -2.13
N ALA A 184 0.09 5.15 -2.61
CA ALA A 184 1.19 4.50 -1.89
C ALA A 184 1.46 5.18 -0.53
N TYR A 185 1.47 6.51 -0.51
CA TYR A 185 1.64 7.31 0.70
C TYR A 185 0.54 7.03 1.72
N THR A 186 -0.74 7.07 1.31
CA THR A 186 -1.87 6.80 2.21
C THR A 186 -1.81 5.41 2.83
N LEU A 187 -1.45 4.38 2.04
CA LEU A 187 -1.27 3.02 2.58
C LEU A 187 -0.16 2.95 3.62
N GLN A 188 0.98 3.55 3.31
CA GLN A 188 2.14 3.56 4.19
C GLN A 188 1.86 4.30 5.50
N ARG A 189 1.17 5.44 5.43
CA ARG A 189 0.86 6.27 6.59
C ARG A 189 -0.23 5.67 7.48
N LEU A 190 -1.25 5.06 6.89
CA LEU A 190 -2.22 4.28 7.67
C LEU A 190 -1.56 3.09 8.39
N ALA A 191 -0.63 2.39 7.73
CA ALA A 191 0.14 1.33 8.36
C ALA A 191 1.02 1.83 9.53
N ALA A 192 1.61 3.02 9.42
CA ALA A 192 2.36 3.66 10.51
C ALA A 192 1.48 3.96 11.74
N LEU A 193 0.19 4.27 11.52
CA LEU A 193 -0.80 4.45 12.59
C LEU A 193 -1.38 3.12 13.12
N GLY A 194 -0.88 1.97 12.66
CA GLY A 194 -1.38 0.65 13.06
C GLY A 194 -2.71 0.27 12.40
N ALA A 195 -3.04 0.88 11.26
CA ALA A 195 -4.19 0.54 10.44
C ALA A 195 -3.79 -0.32 9.22
N ASP A 196 -4.60 -1.33 8.91
CA ASP A 196 -4.55 -2.08 7.66
C ASP A 196 -5.76 -1.70 6.79
N ILE A 197 -5.58 -1.60 5.48
CA ILE A 197 -6.71 -1.58 4.53
C ILE A 197 -6.92 -3.00 4.01
N LEU A 198 -8.09 -3.56 4.27
CA LEU A 198 -8.41 -4.94 3.92
C LEU A 198 -9.57 -4.97 2.93
N PRO A 199 -9.54 -5.84 1.90
CA PRO A 199 -10.74 -6.12 1.13
C PRO A 199 -11.81 -6.67 2.08
N ARG A 200 -13.04 -6.15 1.99
CA ARG A 200 -14.19 -6.80 2.61
C ARG A 200 -14.27 -8.19 2.00
N GLU A 201 -14.00 -9.20 2.81
CA GLU A 201 -14.21 -10.59 2.42
C GLU A 201 -15.58 -10.67 1.72
N SER A 202 -15.58 -11.24 0.52
CA SER A 202 -16.81 -11.41 -0.26
C SER A 202 -17.75 -12.30 0.55
N TYR A 203 -18.59 -11.71 1.40
CA TYR A 203 -19.70 -12.45 1.96
C TYR A 203 -20.56 -12.91 0.78
N PRO A 204 -20.90 -14.22 0.71
CA PRO A 204 -21.68 -14.74 -0.40
C PRO A 204 -22.99 -13.95 -0.45
N ARG A 205 -23.38 -13.54 -1.68
CA ARG A 205 -24.74 -13.10 -1.97
C ARG A 205 -25.71 -13.97 -1.17
N ALA A 206 -26.52 -13.35 -0.32
CA ALA A 206 -27.64 -14.02 0.31
C ALA A 206 -28.38 -14.84 -0.76
N PRO A 207 -28.71 -16.12 -0.50
CA PRO A 207 -29.39 -16.94 -1.48
C PRO A 207 -30.65 -16.22 -1.94
N GLY A 208 -30.79 -16.11 -3.25
CA GLY A 208 -31.80 -15.32 -3.92
C GLY A 208 -33.17 -15.46 -3.26
N ARG A 209 -33.79 -14.31 -2.99
CA ARG A 209 -35.20 -14.18 -2.68
C ARG A 209 -35.95 -14.94 -3.78
N LYS A 210 -36.50 -16.11 -3.46
CA LYS A 210 -37.44 -16.78 -4.35
C LYS A 210 -38.62 -15.81 -4.53
N ALA A 211 -38.89 -15.47 -5.78
CA ALA A 211 -40.13 -14.83 -6.16
C ALA A 211 -41.27 -15.77 -5.74
N ASN A 212 -42.17 -15.25 -4.91
CA ASN A 212 -43.54 -15.76 -4.79
C ASN A 212 -44.37 -15.09 -5.89
#